data_AF-A0A1P8YBW9-F1
#
_entry.id   AF-A0A1P8YBW9-F1
#
_cell.length_a   1.000
_cell.length_b   1.000
_cell.length_c   1.000
_cell.angle_alpha   90.00
_cell.angle_beta   90.00
_cell.angle_gamma   90.00
#
_symmetry.space_group_name_H-M   'P 1'
#
loop_
_entity.id
_entity.type
_entity.pdbx_description
1 polymer ?
#
loop_
_entity_poly.entity_id
_entity_poly.type
_entity_poly.pdbx_seq_one_letter_code
_entity_poly.pdbx_strand_id
1 'polypeptide(L)'
;MNTSESPFVAGPGDVFAFRLERIGRFGACQVVAVDQSQDLATVAVLAWTGTEVPDVTRLAGVPRMVRDYMFWTPEEMLRNVPLTVPDSYRRIGSLPVTGETVSRAYFSWEFDRDVERQYRWDSIPSETRTAFAAALNGEAVASIPGLTDSRSGERYEARLAHSRRFSDDAGYRIGDDFRLESLRAWPTLYQVELHAWRDDLLPFLESSPLVKELNLTGHGQRELDFSGTHLDQLAIDITGLHRLVLPQSLDQLILRGDGAVNSFDSLDALVDELSAEAPTAEPILQVVAEQDGRWITVNLTGTVPPVCGLERTHGLRISVIEELELGDVAEHFPDVSWLHLFGAPGLLDELDELRRLPHLTTLWICDLFGYDPSDFPGPDELPSLTSLDLDSIPAAVAIGVRAQYRKVPRVALTVRKARKPEWLAENLENPLRHWDGRDGIPGAVSKKARTAFVAALRQVRDASGGAEPPHTEAVTTAVIEFLDTIATLNRKHQFLYTLERDEVIDAVDALTESLSPEANRALEPLIEEALDD
;
A
#
# COMPACT_ATOMS: atom_id res chain seq x y z
N MET A 1 -21.20 9.43 -35.47
CA MET A 1 -20.87 8.14 -36.13
C MET A 1 -19.39 7.89 -35.89
N ASN A 2 -19.04 7.27 -34.77
CA ASN A 2 -17.68 6.77 -34.55
C ASN A 2 -17.57 5.46 -35.33
N THR A 3 -16.77 5.45 -36.39
CA THR A 3 -16.25 4.22 -36.96
C THR A 3 -15.32 3.62 -35.92
N SER A 4 -15.82 2.62 -35.17
CA SER A 4 -14.98 1.68 -34.45
C SER A 4 -14.12 0.98 -35.50
N GLU A 5 -12.90 1.48 -35.68
CA GLU A 5 -11.85 0.69 -36.32
C GLU A 5 -11.71 -0.60 -35.51
N SER A 6 -11.59 -1.74 -36.20
CA SER A 6 -11.34 -3.01 -35.52
C SER A 6 -10.01 -2.91 -34.77
N PRO A 7 -9.93 -3.43 -33.53
CA PRO A 7 -8.71 -3.36 -32.73
C PRO A 7 -7.52 -3.95 -33.50
N PHE A 8 -6.38 -3.26 -33.47
CA PHE A 8 -5.20 -3.68 -34.22
C PHE A 8 -4.57 -4.92 -33.57
N VAL A 9 -4.31 -5.94 -34.39
CA VAL A 9 -3.67 -7.20 -33.98
C VAL A 9 -2.18 -7.12 -34.32
N ALA A 10 -1.32 -7.26 -33.33
CA ALA A 10 0.13 -7.18 -33.51
C ALA A 10 0.69 -8.32 -34.39
N GLY A 11 1.65 -7.99 -35.26
CA GLY A 11 2.45 -8.96 -36.03
C GLY A 11 3.94 -8.92 -35.67
N PRO A 12 4.69 -10.04 -35.80
CA PRO A 12 6.13 -10.03 -35.58
C PRO A 12 6.85 -9.00 -36.45
N GLY A 13 7.74 -8.22 -35.83
CA GLY A 13 8.47 -7.13 -36.44
C GLY A 13 7.74 -5.80 -36.43
N ASP A 14 6.47 -5.72 -36.06
CA ASP A 14 5.78 -4.43 -35.92
C ASP A 14 6.43 -3.58 -34.83
N VAL A 15 6.53 -2.27 -35.10
CA VAL A 15 7.10 -1.28 -34.18
C VAL A 15 6.04 -0.25 -33.84
N PHE A 16 5.92 0.01 -32.53
CA PHE A 16 4.98 0.97 -31.97
C PHE A 16 5.71 2.05 -31.20
N ALA A 17 5.19 3.26 -31.27
CA ALA A 17 5.54 4.35 -30.38
C ALA A 17 4.41 4.55 -29.37
N PHE A 18 4.77 4.87 -28.13
CA PHE A 18 3.83 5.16 -27.04
C PHE A 18 4.28 6.39 -26.28
N ARG A 19 3.33 7.10 -25.67
CA ARG A 19 3.60 8.35 -24.96
C ARG A 19 4.07 8.05 -23.53
N LEU A 20 5.16 8.69 -23.13
CA LEU A 20 5.64 8.81 -21.76
C LEU A 20 5.13 10.16 -21.25
N GLU A 21 3.87 10.18 -20.85
CA GLU A 21 3.13 11.43 -20.66
C GLU A 21 3.75 12.30 -19.57
N ARG A 22 4.18 11.70 -18.46
CA ARG A 22 4.70 12.41 -17.30
C ARG A 22 5.99 13.16 -17.60
N ILE A 23 6.85 12.60 -18.46
CA ILE A 23 8.11 13.25 -18.86
C ILE A 23 8.03 13.93 -20.22
N GLY A 24 6.84 14.00 -20.83
CA GLY A 24 6.62 14.67 -22.12
C GLY A 24 7.39 14.07 -23.29
N ARG A 25 7.58 12.75 -23.31
CA ARG A 25 8.37 12.03 -24.33
C ARG A 25 7.57 10.90 -24.98
N PHE A 26 8.20 10.22 -25.92
CA PHE A 26 7.76 8.97 -26.53
C PHE A 26 8.79 7.89 -26.28
N GLY A 27 8.32 6.68 -26.01
CA GLY A 27 9.10 5.44 -26.07
C GLY A 27 8.77 4.66 -27.34
N ALA A 28 9.54 3.61 -27.61
CA ALA A 28 9.27 2.69 -28.71
C ALA A 28 9.44 1.23 -28.29
N CYS A 29 8.64 0.34 -28.87
CA CYS A 29 8.74 -1.09 -28.66
C CYS A 29 8.53 -1.85 -29.98
N GLN A 30 9.06 -3.08 -30.04
CA GLN A 30 8.95 -3.98 -31.17
C GLN A 30 8.27 -5.27 -30.72
N VAL A 31 7.29 -5.74 -31.49
CA VAL A 31 6.73 -7.08 -31.35
C VAL A 31 7.74 -8.08 -31.93
N VAL A 32 8.22 -9.01 -31.11
CA VAL A 32 9.27 -9.96 -31.51
C VAL A 32 8.74 -11.37 -31.76
N ALA A 33 7.60 -11.73 -31.17
CA ALA A 33 6.89 -12.97 -31.43
C ALA A 33 5.40 -12.82 -31.14
N VAL A 34 4.59 -13.75 -31.66
CA VAL A 34 3.15 -13.82 -31.45
C VAL A 34 2.76 -15.28 -31.21
N ASP A 35 1.94 -15.52 -30.20
CA ASP A 35 1.27 -16.80 -29.94
C ASP A 35 -0.25 -16.60 -30.04
N GLN A 36 -0.81 -16.89 -31.22
CA GLN A 36 -2.24 -16.78 -31.48
C GLN A 36 -3.07 -17.79 -30.67
N SER A 37 -2.47 -18.88 -30.18
CA SER A 37 -3.19 -19.89 -29.40
C SER A 37 -3.48 -19.43 -27.97
N GLN A 38 -2.61 -18.55 -27.45
CA GLN A 38 -2.75 -17.95 -26.12
C GLN A 38 -3.24 -16.50 -26.17
N ASP A 39 -3.48 -15.96 -27.36
CA ASP A 39 -3.82 -14.54 -27.59
C ASP A 39 -2.76 -13.58 -27.01
N LEU A 40 -1.48 -13.90 -27.22
CA LEU A 40 -0.33 -13.14 -26.70
C LEU A 40 0.62 -12.67 -27.79
N ALA A 41 1.29 -11.55 -27.52
CA ALA A 41 2.45 -11.05 -28.25
C ALA A 41 3.64 -10.88 -27.29
N THR A 42 4.83 -11.29 -27.71
CA THR A 42 6.07 -10.96 -27.00
C THR A 42 6.58 -9.62 -27.51
N VAL A 43 6.78 -8.65 -26.62
CA VAL A 43 7.18 -7.28 -26.97
C VAL A 43 8.48 -6.92 -26.25
N ALA A 44 9.42 -6.36 -27.02
CA ALA A 44 10.69 -5.82 -26.53
C ALA A 44 10.66 -4.29 -26.57
N VAL A 45 11.01 -3.62 -25.48
CA VAL A 45 11.20 -2.17 -25.47
C VAL A 45 12.54 -1.81 -26.10
N LEU A 46 12.56 -0.77 -26.93
CA LEU A 46 13.78 -0.26 -27.54
C LEU A 46 14.41 0.80 -26.63
N ALA A 47 15.73 0.83 -26.52
CA ALA A 47 16.50 1.79 -25.72
C ALA A 47 16.50 3.19 -26.38
N TRP A 48 15.31 3.78 -26.50
CA TRP A 48 15.09 5.04 -27.18
C TRP A 48 13.96 5.82 -26.50
N THR A 49 14.20 7.11 -26.30
CA THR A 49 13.16 8.09 -25.97
C THR A 49 13.33 9.35 -26.81
N GLY A 50 12.24 9.99 -27.18
CA GLY A 50 12.26 11.21 -28.00
C GLY A 50 11.12 12.17 -27.69
N THR A 51 11.26 13.42 -28.13
CA THR A 51 10.21 14.46 -27.96
C THR A 51 9.12 14.38 -29.03
N GLU A 52 9.35 13.62 -30.10
CA GLU A 52 8.42 13.40 -31.21
C GLU A 52 8.41 11.92 -31.60
N VAL A 53 7.30 11.47 -32.19
CA VAL A 53 7.20 10.11 -32.75
C VAL A 53 8.23 9.93 -33.87
N PRO A 54 9.12 8.92 -33.80
CA PRO A 54 10.20 8.77 -34.77
C PRO A 54 9.70 8.09 -36.05
N ASP A 55 10.43 8.30 -37.15
CA ASP A 55 10.35 7.40 -38.30
C ASP A 55 11.00 6.06 -37.93
N VAL A 56 10.38 4.94 -38.31
CA VAL A 56 10.84 3.59 -37.95
C VAL A 56 12.29 3.31 -38.37
N THR A 57 12.76 3.91 -39.47
CA THR A 57 14.14 3.72 -39.94
C THR A 57 15.17 4.27 -38.96
N ARG A 58 14.82 5.27 -38.14
CA ARG A 58 15.69 5.81 -37.09
C ARG A 58 15.88 4.85 -35.91
N LEU A 59 14.98 3.88 -35.78
CA LEU A 59 15.05 2.86 -34.74
C LEU A 59 15.82 1.62 -35.20
N ALA A 60 16.24 1.56 -36.48
CA ALA A 60 17.06 0.47 -36.97
C ALA A 60 18.41 0.43 -36.25
N GLY A 61 18.72 -0.70 -35.60
CA GLY A 61 19.96 -0.89 -34.85
C GLY A 61 19.97 -0.28 -33.44
N VAL A 62 18.87 0.35 -33.00
CA VAL A 62 18.70 0.73 -31.59
C VAL A 62 18.66 -0.56 -30.75
N PRO A 63 19.48 -0.67 -29.68
CA PRO A 63 19.47 -1.86 -28.84
C PRO A 63 18.15 -1.96 -28.06
N ARG A 64 17.87 -3.14 -27.53
CA ARG A 64 16.76 -3.32 -26.58
C ARG A 64 17.08 -2.62 -25.27
N MET A 65 16.06 -2.06 -24.64
CA MET A 65 16.20 -1.43 -23.33
C MET A 65 16.52 -2.49 -22.29
N VAL A 66 17.54 -2.22 -21.49
CA VAL A 66 17.89 -3.02 -20.31
C VAL A 66 17.37 -2.27 -19.10
N ARG A 67 16.56 -2.94 -18.28
CA ARG A 67 16.15 -2.44 -16.97
C ARG A 67 17.27 -2.75 -15.99
N ASP A 68 17.94 -1.72 -15.51
CA ASP A 68 19.03 -1.82 -14.52
C ASP A 68 18.99 -0.72 -13.46
N TYR A 69 17.89 0.03 -13.38
CA TYR A 69 17.77 1.10 -12.40
C TYR A 69 17.85 0.57 -10.96
N MET A 70 18.60 1.27 -10.10
CA MET A 70 18.73 0.96 -8.67
C MET A 70 19.17 -0.50 -8.42
N PHE A 71 18.37 -1.26 -7.67
CA PHE A 71 18.71 -2.63 -7.24
C PHE A 71 18.19 -3.70 -8.20
N TRP A 72 17.63 -3.33 -9.36
CA TRP A 72 17.18 -4.29 -10.35
C TRP A 72 18.37 -5.03 -10.97
N THR A 73 18.25 -6.34 -11.09
CA THR A 73 19.17 -7.14 -11.90
C THR A 73 19.02 -6.73 -13.36
N PRO A 74 20.12 -6.42 -14.08
CA PRO A 74 20.07 -6.05 -15.48
C PRO A 74 19.36 -7.12 -16.33
N GLU A 75 18.25 -6.74 -16.97
CA GLU A 75 17.46 -7.63 -17.82
C GLU A 75 16.87 -6.83 -19.00
N GLU A 76 16.82 -7.44 -20.19
CA GLU A 76 16.08 -6.84 -21.30
C GLU A 76 14.60 -6.68 -20.94
N MET A 77 14.01 -5.53 -21.26
CA MET A 77 12.59 -5.30 -21.10
C MET A 77 11.79 -6.05 -22.18
N LEU A 78 11.57 -7.33 -21.92
CA LEU A 78 10.92 -8.29 -22.81
C LEU A 78 9.77 -8.99 -22.07
N ARG A 79 8.52 -8.82 -22.51
CA ARG A 79 7.37 -9.43 -21.85
C ARG A 79 6.27 -9.85 -22.82
N ASN A 80 5.48 -10.83 -22.41
CA ASN A 80 4.25 -11.24 -23.07
C ASN A 80 3.11 -10.31 -22.67
N VAL A 81 2.39 -9.80 -23.65
CA VAL A 81 1.24 -8.89 -23.48
C VAL A 81 0.05 -9.40 -24.32
N PRO A 82 -1.19 -8.95 -24.05
CA PRO A 82 -2.33 -9.29 -24.90
C PRO A 82 -2.05 -8.97 -26.38
N LEU A 83 -2.46 -9.84 -27.28
CA LEU A 83 -2.19 -9.70 -28.72
C LEU A 83 -2.84 -8.46 -29.35
N THR A 84 -3.96 -8.02 -28.76
CA THR A 84 -4.63 -6.77 -29.13
C THR A 84 -3.84 -5.56 -28.63
N VAL A 85 -3.51 -4.64 -29.53
CA VAL A 85 -2.74 -3.44 -29.23
C VAL A 85 -3.67 -2.32 -28.75
N PRO A 86 -3.39 -1.65 -27.61
CA PRO A 86 -4.18 -0.51 -27.16
C PRO A 86 -4.05 0.71 -28.07
N ASP A 87 -5.10 1.54 -28.13
CA ASP A 87 -5.14 2.76 -28.96
C ASP A 87 -4.05 3.80 -28.58
N SER A 88 -3.51 3.72 -27.36
CA SER A 88 -2.39 4.56 -26.91
C SER A 88 -1.05 4.23 -27.60
N TYR A 89 -0.97 3.09 -28.28
CA TYR A 89 0.21 2.63 -29.03
C TYR A 89 0.01 2.88 -30.52
N ARG A 90 0.84 3.77 -31.07
CA ARG A 90 0.81 4.12 -32.48
C ARG A 90 1.79 3.26 -33.28
N ARG A 91 1.30 2.48 -34.24
CA ARG A 91 2.17 1.76 -35.18
C ARG A 91 2.95 2.75 -36.04
N ILE A 92 4.27 2.59 -36.12
CA ILE A 92 5.17 3.46 -36.90
C ILE A 92 5.89 2.74 -38.03
N GLY A 93 5.81 1.41 -38.10
CA GLY A 93 6.35 0.62 -39.19
C GLY A 93 6.72 -0.80 -38.75
N SER A 94 7.71 -1.39 -39.43
CA SER A 94 8.25 -2.69 -39.07
C SER A 94 9.77 -2.72 -39.22
N LEU A 95 10.44 -3.48 -38.36
CA LEU A 95 11.88 -3.76 -38.39
C LEU A 95 12.12 -5.28 -38.33
N PRO A 96 13.25 -5.78 -38.85
CA PRO A 96 13.67 -7.15 -38.62
C PRO A 96 13.75 -7.47 -37.13
N VAL A 97 13.26 -8.63 -36.72
CA VAL A 97 13.37 -9.10 -35.33
C VAL A 97 14.79 -9.59 -35.07
N THR A 98 15.40 -9.10 -33.99
CA THR A 98 16.72 -9.52 -33.51
C THR A 98 16.67 -9.77 -32.01
N GLY A 99 17.42 -10.76 -31.49
CA GLY A 99 17.49 -11.07 -30.05
C GLY A 99 16.51 -12.16 -29.59
N GLU A 100 16.31 -12.27 -28.27
CA GLU A 100 15.41 -13.25 -27.64
C GLU A 100 13.94 -13.00 -28.03
N THR A 101 13.17 -14.06 -28.24
CA THR A 101 11.75 -14.00 -28.67
C THR A 101 10.80 -14.64 -27.66
N VAL A 102 11.35 -15.29 -26.64
CA VAL A 102 10.59 -15.94 -25.56
C VAL A 102 10.75 -15.14 -24.28
N SER A 103 9.63 -14.88 -23.61
CA SER A 103 9.63 -14.30 -22.26
C SER A 103 8.84 -15.16 -21.29
N ARG A 104 9.23 -15.10 -20.02
CA ARG A 104 8.47 -15.66 -18.88
C ARG A 104 7.70 -14.59 -18.11
N ALA A 105 7.82 -13.33 -18.51
CA ALA A 105 7.10 -12.19 -17.95
C ALA A 105 5.75 -12.02 -18.67
N TYR A 106 4.65 -11.90 -17.93
CA TYR A 106 3.30 -11.70 -18.46
C TYR A 106 2.68 -10.46 -17.83
N PHE A 107 2.35 -9.46 -18.65
CA PHE A 107 1.91 -8.14 -18.19
C PHE A 107 0.95 -7.49 -19.20
N SER A 108 0.41 -6.32 -18.85
CA SER A 108 -0.30 -5.44 -19.78
C SER A 108 0.69 -4.72 -20.72
N TRP A 109 0.15 -3.89 -21.64
CA TRP A 109 0.97 -3.06 -22.52
C TRP A 109 1.66 -1.88 -21.80
N GLU A 110 1.39 -1.60 -20.52
CA GLU A 110 1.87 -0.42 -19.76
C GLU A 110 3.41 -0.44 -19.54
N PHE A 111 4.18 0.04 -20.52
CA PHE A 111 5.65 0.08 -20.49
C PHE A 111 6.19 1.42 -19.98
N ASP A 112 5.34 2.44 -20.00
CA ASP A 112 5.62 3.83 -19.67
C ASP A 112 6.29 3.99 -18.31
N ARG A 113 5.74 3.41 -17.24
CA ARG A 113 6.31 3.56 -15.89
C ARG A 113 7.74 3.04 -15.77
N ASP A 114 8.02 1.85 -16.30
CA ASP A 114 9.37 1.26 -16.24
C ASP A 114 10.36 2.06 -17.10
N VAL A 115 9.93 2.51 -18.28
CA VAL A 115 10.76 3.33 -19.18
C VAL A 115 11.06 4.69 -18.56
N GLU A 116 10.09 5.32 -17.90
CA GLU A 116 10.28 6.59 -17.20
C GLU A 116 11.27 6.45 -16.04
N ARG A 117 11.18 5.36 -15.26
CA ARG A 117 12.12 5.05 -14.17
C ARG A 117 13.54 4.81 -14.70
N GLN A 118 13.68 4.03 -15.77
CA GLN A 118 14.95 3.81 -16.43
C GLN A 118 15.52 5.12 -17.00
N TYR A 119 14.69 5.96 -17.64
CA TYR A 119 15.10 7.26 -18.14
C TYR A 119 15.62 8.19 -17.03
N ARG A 120 14.94 8.24 -15.88
CA ARG A 120 15.37 9.02 -14.70
C ARG A 120 16.70 8.49 -14.17
N TRP A 121 16.85 7.18 -14.09
CA TRP A 121 18.11 6.53 -13.69
C TRP A 121 19.25 6.88 -14.63
N ASP A 122 19.07 6.77 -15.93
CA ASP A 122 20.09 7.08 -16.93
C ASP A 122 20.51 8.56 -16.91
N SER A 123 19.60 9.43 -16.45
CA SER A 123 19.86 10.87 -16.25
C SER A 123 20.72 11.17 -15.02
N ILE A 124 20.90 10.22 -14.10
CA ILE A 124 21.82 10.36 -12.96
C ILE A 124 23.28 10.35 -13.48
N PRO A 125 24.16 11.24 -12.98
CA PRO A 125 25.56 11.27 -13.39
C PRO A 125 26.23 9.91 -13.36
N SER A 126 27.00 9.59 -14.41
CA SER A 126 27.63 8.28 -14.57
C SER A 126 28.57 7.93 -13.42
N GLU A 127 29.23 8.92 -12.82
CA GLU A 127 30.10 8.72 -11.64
C GLU A 127 29.30 8.22 -10.44
N THR A 128 28.13 8.80 -10.18
CA THR A 128 27.21 8.38 -9.12
C THR A 128 26.72 6.95 -9.34
N ARG A 129 26.29 6.61 -10.57
CA ARG A 129 25.88 5.24 -10.91
C ARG A 129 27.03 4.23 -10.82
N THR A 130 28.23 4.63 -11.21
CA THR A 130 29.44 3.80 -11.08
C THR A 130 29.78 3.54 -9.62
N ALA A 131 29.71 4.56 -8.76
CA ALA A 131 29.94 4.43 -7.32
C ALA A 131 28.89 3.53 -6.66
N PHE A 132 27.62 3.68 -7.02
CA PHE A 132 26.54 2.79 -6.60
C PHE A 132 26.84 1.33 -6.98
N ALA A 133 27.16 1.05 -8.25
CA ALA A 133 27.45 -0.30 -8.72
C ALA A 133 28.70 -0.90 -8.06
N ALA A 134 29.76 -0.10 -7.85
CA ALA A 134 30.96 -0.54 -7.16
C ALA A 134 30.69 -0.86 -5.68
N ALA A 135 29.87 -0.05 -5.01
CA ALA A 135 29.48 -0.28 -3.63
C ALA A 135 28.60 -1.54 -3.48
N LEU A 136 27.66 -1.75 -4.40
CA LEU A 136 26.73 -2.89 -4.37
C LEU A 136 27.44 -4.24 -4.57
N ASN A 137 28.49 -4.28 -5.40
CA ASN A 137 29.24 -5.51 -5.72
C ASN A 137 30.54 -5.68 -4.91
N GLY A 138 30.84 -4.75 -3.99
CA GLY A 138 32.08 -4.71 -3.23
C GLY A 138 31.92 -5.12 -1.77
N GLU A 139 33.05 -5.23 -1.07
CA GLU A 139 33.12 -5.51 0.37
C GLU A 139 33.54 -4.27 1.19
N ALA A 140 33.52 -3.09 0.56
CA ALA A 140 34.01 -1.87 1.17
C ALA A 140 33.15 -1.47 2.39
N VAL A 141 33.79 -0.82 3.35
CA VAL A 141 33.20 -0.31 4.58
C VAL A 141 33.48 1.18 4.68
N ALA A 142 32.54 1.95 5.20
CA ALA A 142 32.74 3.35 5.53
C ALA A 142 32.33 3.63 6.98
N SER A 143 33.15 4.43 7.67
CA SER A 143 32.77 5.05 8.94
C SER A 143 32.04 6.37 8.68
N ILE A 144 30.98 6.64 9.43
CA ILE A 144 30.21 7.89 9.31
C ILE A 144 30.54 8.83 10.47
N PRO A 145 31.04 10.05 10.21
CA PRO A 145 31.26 11.07 11.24
C PRO A 145 30.00 11.31 12.08
N GLY A 146 30.16 11.35 13.40
CA GLY A 146 29.06 11.52 14.36
C GLY A 146 28.19 10.30 14.62
N LEU A 147 28.41 9.15 13.97
CA LEU A 147 27.75 7.90 14.35
C LEU A 147 28.67 7.00 15.18
N THR A 148 28.16 6.49 16.29
CA THR A 148 28.89 5.54 17.17
C THR A 148 28.05 4.30 17.44
N ASP A 149 28.67 3.13 17.45
CA ASP A 149 27.97 1.88 17.76
C ASP A 149 27.47 1.89 19.20
N SER A 150 26.18 1.57 19.40
CA SER A 150 25.55 1.68 20.73
C SER A 150 26.12 0.68 21.74
N ARG A 151 26.66 -0.45 21.28
CA ARG A 151 27.20 -1.53 22.12
C ARG A 151 28.68 -1.34 22.41
N SER A 152 29.50 -1.05 21.40
CA SER A 152 30.95 -0.91 21.58
C SER A 152 31.39 0.51 21.95
N GLY A 153 30.62 1.54 21.57
CA GLY A 153 31.00 2.94 21.71
C GLY A 153 32.07 3.40 20.70
N GLU A 154 32.46 2.53 19.77
CA GLU A 154 33.40 2.86 18.69
C GLU A 154 32.67 3.57 17.53
N ARG A 155 33.43 4.05 16.54
CA ARG A 155 32.84 4.65 15.34
C ARG A 155 31.98 3.63 14.62
N TYR A 156 30.78 4.05 14.20
CA TYR A 156 29.90 3.19 13.44
C TYR A 156 30.48 2.95 12.04
N GLU A 157 30.66 1.68 11.69
CA GLU A 157 31.14 1.23 10.40
C GLU A 157 30.07 0.41 9.70
N ALA A 158 29.77 0.77 8.44
CA ALA A 158 28.76 0.08 7.66
C ALA A 158 29.34 -0.45 6.34
N ARG A 159 28.96 -1.68 5.99
CA ARG A 159 29.27 -2.26 4.68
C ARG A 159 28.44 -1.58 3.60
N LEU A 160 29.11 -0.97 2.63
CA LEU A 160 28.45 -0.14 1.61
C LEU A 160 27.40 -0.90 0.81
N ALA A 161 27.58 -2.20 0.55
CA ALA A 161 26.59 -3.02 -0.17
C ALA A 161 25.23 -3.15 0.57
N HIS A 162 25.23 -2.96 1.90
CA HIS A 162 24.06 -3.14 2.77
C HIS A 162 23.53 -1.83 3.37
N SER A 163 24.24 -0.71 3.17
CA SER A 163 23.87 0.61 3.68
C SER A 163 22.74 1.29 2.88
N ARG A 164 21.63 0.58 2.65
CA ARG A 164 20.50 1.05 1.84
C ARG A 164 19.54 1.95 2.61
N ARG A 165 19.57 1.87 3.94
CA ARG A 165 18.69 2.61 4.85
C ARG A 165 19.50 3.33 5.91
N PHE A 166 19.09 4.55 6.22
CA PHE A 166 19.44 5.28 7.43
C PHE A 166 18.17 5.46 8.29
N SER A 167 18.30 5.32 9.62
CA SER A 167 17.25 5.60 10.60
C SER A 167 17.87 6.34 11.78
N ASP A 168 17.26 7.41 12.27
CA ASP A 168 17.70 8.06 13.50
C ASP A 168 17.35 7.29 14.78
N ASP A 169 16.54 6.23 14.66
CA ASP A 169 16.32 5.21 15.67
C ASP A 169 16.87 3.86 15.18
N ALA A 170 18.14 3.59 15.50
CA ALA A 170 18.84 2.38 15.08
C ALA A 170 19.90 1.96 16.11
N GLY A 171 20.63 0.88 15.82
CA GLY A 171 21.69 0.33 16.68
C GLY A 171 22.95 1.22 16.87
N TYR A 172 22.87 2.52 16.59
CA TYR A 172 23.94 3.50 16.76
C TYR A 172 23.43 4.76 17.50
N ARG A 173 24.35 5.48 18.14
CA ARG A 173 24.09 6.81 18.71
C ARG A 173 24.53 7.89 17.72
N ILE A 174 23.70 8.93 17.62
CA ILE A 174 23.95 10.12 16.81
C ILE A 174 24.55 11.20 17.71
N GLY A 175 25.77 11.64 17.41
CA GLY A 175 26.46 12.74 18.08
C GLY A 175 26.16 14.11 17.46
N ASP A 176 26.50 15.18 18.19
CA ASP A 176 26.26 16.57 17.78
C ASP A 176 27.00 16.98 16.49
N ASP A 177 28.08 16.27 16.15
CA ASP A 177 28.87 16.46 14.93
C ASP A 177 28.30 15.72 13.71
N PHE A 178 27.26 14.88 13.89
CA PHE A 178 26.60 14.19 12.78
C PHE A 178 25.87 15.18 11.87
N ARG A 179 26.08 15.01 10.56
CA ARG A 179 25.36 15.72 9.50
C ARG A 179 24.86 14.70 8.48
N LEU A 180 23.66 14.91 7.95
CA LEU A 180 23.07 14.02 6.94
C LEU A 180 23.94 13.94 5.69
N GLU A 181 24.65 15.01 5.33
CA GLU A 181 25.62 15.00 4.23
C GLU A 181 26.70 13.91 4.37
N SER A 182 27.09 13.54 5.59
CA SER A 182 28.04 12.45 5.82
C SER A 182 27.55 11.10 5.27
N LEU A 183 26.23 10.92 5.14
CA LEU A 183 25.64 9.70 4.59
C LEU A 183 25.88 9.54 3.08
N ARG A 184 26.40 10.55 2.38
CA ARG A 184 26.89 10.38 0.99
C ARG A 184 28.02 9.37 0.87
N ALA A 185 28.69 9.04 1.98
CA ALA A 185 29.64 7.94 2.04
C ALA A 185 28.98 6.56 1.84
N TRP A 186 27.64 6.47 1.78
CA TRP A 186 26.88 5.29 1.42
C TRP A 186 26.27 5.44 0.02
N PRO A 187 26.98 5.04 -1.06
CA PRO A 187 26.47 5.18 -2.42
C PRO A 187 25.20 4.38 -2.71
N THR A 188 24.86 3.39 -1.88
CA THR A 188 23.65 2.56 -2.01
C THR A 188 22.49 3.07 -1.15
N LEU A 189 22.68 4.17 -0.41
CA LEU A 189 21.63 4.74 0.42
C LEU A 189 20.46 5.17 -0.46
N TYR A 190 19.29 4.65 -0.10
CA TYR A 190 18.06 4.75 -0.88
C TYR A 190 16.90 5.22 -0.01
N GLN A 191 16.86 4.79 1.26
CA GLN A 191 15.82 5.11 2.22
C GLN A 191 16.37 5.88 3.42
N VAL A 192 15.65 6.93 3.82
CA VAL A 192 15.92 7.70 5.04
C VAL A 192 14.67 7.66 5.92
N GLU A 193 14.87 7.38 7.20
CA GLU A 193 13.83 7.38 8.22
C GLU A 193 14.24 8.30 9.35
N LEU A 194 13.36 9.24 9.70
CA LEU A 194 13.59 10.24 10.74
C LEU A 194 12.35 10.35 11.62
N HIS A 195 12.56 10.34 12.93
CA HIS A 195 11.53 10.52 13.96
C HIS A 195 11.57 11.92 14.58
N ALA A 196 12.45 12.80 14.07
CA ALA A 196 12.52 14.21 14.42
C ALA A 196 13.01 15.05 13.24
N TRP A 197 12.69 16.35 13.26
CA TRP A 197 13.16 17.27 12.24
C TRP A 197 14.68 17.51 12.31
N ARG A 198 15.29 17.68 11.14
CA ARG A 198 16.69 18.08 10.98
C ARG A 198 16.83 19.19 9.96
N ASP A 199 17.53 20.26 10.34
CA ASP A 199 17.74 21.43 9.47
C ASP A 199 18.59 21.13 8.23
N ASP A 200 19.40 20.06 8.26
CA ASP A 200 20.22 19.60 7.15
C ASP A 200 19.51 18.61 6.21
N LEU A 201 18.22 18.31 6.42
CA LEU A 201 17.45 17.33 5.65
C LEU A 201 17.24 17.75 4.19
N LEU A 202 16.63 18.91 3.94
CA LEU A 202 16.31 19.34 2.58
C LEU A 202 17.56 19.49 1.70
N PRO A 203 18.64 20.20 2.13
CA PRO A 203 19.85 20.30 1.33
C PRO A 203 20.46 18.94 1.01
N PHE A 204 20.40 17.99 1.94
CA PHE A 204 20.89 16.64 1.73
C PHE A 204 20.07 15.89 0.68
N LEU A 205 18.74 15.94 0.74
CA LEU A 205 17.86 15.24 -0.21
C LEU A 205 17.94 15.82 -1.63
N GLU A 206 17.94 17.14 -1.77
CA GLU A 206 18.06 17.84 -3.07
C GLU A 206 19.30 17.41 -3.86
N SER A 207 20.36 17.09 -3.14
CA SER A 207 21.67 16.77 -3.69
C SER A 207 21.98 15.28 -3.69
N SER A 208 21.07 14.42 -3.22
CA SER A 208 21.24 12.97 -3.12
C SER A 208 20.24 12.25 -4.03
N PRO A 209 20.49 12.20 -5.35
CA PRO A 209 19.51 11.69 -6.33
C PRO A 209 19.19 10.19 -6.20
N LEU A 210 19.99 9.46 -5.42
CA LEU A 210 19.79 8.04 -5.12
C LEU A 210 18.87 7.79 -3.91
N VAL A 211 18.69 8.79 -3.04
CA VAL A 211 17.70 8.71 -1.95
C VAL A 211 16.33 8.95 -2.56
N LYS A 212 15.48 7.92 -2.48
CA LYS A 212 14.17 7.88 -3.12
C LYS A 212 13.02 7.79 -2.14
N GLU A 213 13.28 7.25 -0.95
CA GLU A 213 12.26 7.07 0.08
C GLU A 213 12.60 7.88 1.33
N LEU A 214 11.62 8.65 1.81
CA LEU A 214 11.68 9.33 3.10
C LEU A 214 10.50 8.87 3.97
N ASN A 215 10.78 8.45 5.20
CA ASN A 215 9.80 8.39 6.28
C ASN A 215 10.14 9.48 7.30
N LEU A 216 9.22 10.42 7.52
CA LEU A 216 9.41 11.56 8.41
C LEU A 216 8.24 11.68 9.37
N THR A 217 8.49 11.36 10.64
CA THR A 217 7.54 11.52 11.74
C THR A 217 8.10 12.49 12.79
N GLY A 218 7.24 13.02 13.68
CA GLY A 218 7.71 13.85 14.79
C GLY A 218 8.46 15.13 14.38
N HIS A 219 8.24 15.62 13.16
CA HIS A 219 9.01 16.73 12.60
C HIS A 219 8.56 18.11 13.13
N GLY A 220 7.30 18.24 13.58
CA GLY A 220 6.77 19.47 14.19
C GLY A 220 6.81 20.71 13.28
N GLN A 221 6.89 20.52 11.96
CA GLN A 221 6.93 21.60 10.97
C GLN A 221 5.52 21.90 10.46
N ARG A 222 5.22 23.18 10.25
CA ARG A 222 3.92 23.62 9.69
C ARG A 222 3.91 23.65 8.17
N GLU A 223 5.07 23.82 7.55
CA GLU A 223 5.22 23.86 6.09
C GLU A 223 6.47 23.07 5.70
N LEU A 224 6.35 22.23 4.69
CA LEU A 224 7.44 21.43 4.15
C LEU A 224 7.46 21.52 2.62
N ASP A 225 8.63 21.79 2.06
CA ASP A 225 8.83 21.88 0.62
C ASP A 225 9.88 20.87 0.16
N PHE A 226 9.42 19.80 -0.47
CA PHE A 226 10.25 18.75 -1.05
C PHE A 226 10.38 18.89 -2.58
N SER A 227 9.94 19.99 -3.18
CA SER A 227 9.89 20.16 -4.64
C SER A 227 11.26 20.02 -5.32
N GLY A 228 12.35 20.38 -4.63
CA GLY A 228 13.72 20.25 -5.11
C GLY A 228 14.32 18.84 -4.96
N THR A 229 13.62 17.91 -4.31
CA THR A 229 14.13 16.56 -4.03
C THR A 229 13.85 15.58 -5.16
N HIS A 230 14.41 14.37 -5.05
CA HIS A 230 14.27 13.31 -6.06
C HIS A 230 13.47 12.11 -5.56
N LEU A 231 12.67 12.31 -4.50
CA LEU A 231 11.90 11.25 -3.86
C LEU A 231 10.86 10.67 -4.83
N ASP A 232 10.70 9.35 -4.81
CA ASP A 232 9.58 8.66 -5.43
C ASP A 232 8.54 8.19 -4.38
N GLN A 233 8.93 8.08 -3.11
CA GLN A 233 8.05 7.77 -2.01
C GLN A 233 8.28 8.69 -0.80
N LEU A 234 7.18 9.18 -0.24
CA LEU A 234 7.17 9.98 0.97
C LEU A 234 6.13 9.42 1.94
N ALA A 235 6.59 8.97 3.10
CA ALA A 235 5.75 8.76 4.28
C ALA A 235 5.94 9.93 5.23
N ILE A 236 4.85 10.57 5.63
CA ILE A 236 4.89 11.78 6.41
C ILE A 236 3.77 11.85 7.43
N ASP A 237 4.15 12.26 8.63
CA ASP A 237 3.22 12.67 9.68
C ASP A 237 2.60 14.03 9.32
N ILE A 238 1.28 14.13 9.28
CA ILE A 238 0.58 15.38 8.93
C ILE A 238 0.12 16.16 10.15
N THR A 239 0.42 15.68 11.36
CA THR A 239 0.00 16.33 12.61
C THR A 239 0.57 17.74 12.72
N GLY A 240 -0.29 18.76 12.67
CA GLY A 240 0.10 20.17 12.69
C GLY A 240 0.76 20.69 11.40
N LEU A 241 0.76 19.90 10.32
CA LEU A 241 1.24 20.29 8.99
C LEU A 241 0.12 20.99 8.21
N HIS A 242 0.38 22.19 7.72
CA HIS A 242 -0.60 22.99 6.96
C HIS A 242 -0.31 23.00 5.46
N ARG A 243 0.96 22.86 5.06
CA ARG A 243 1.36 22.93 3.65
C ARG A 243 2.47 21.94 3.33
N LEU A 244 2.28 21.16 2.26
CA LEU A 244 3.23 20.16 1.80
C LEU A 244 3.46 20.30 0.29
N VAL A 245 4.66 20.66 -0.16
CA VAL A 245 5.02 20.70 -1.58
C VAL A 245 5.78 19.42 -1.94
N LEU A 246 5.28 18.70 -2.94
CA LEU A 246 5.81 17.40 -3.34
C LEU A 246 6.77 17.51 -4.54
N PRO A 247 7.77 16.62 -4.66
CA PRO A 247 8.61 16.55 -5.84
C PRO A 247 7.85 16.00 -7.04
N GLN A 248 8.19 16.47 -8.24
CA GLN A 248 7.60 15.97 -9.50
C GLN A 248 7.85 14.48 -9.73
N SER A 249 8.87 13.90 -9.10
CA SER A 249 9.20 12.48 -9.20
C SER A 249 8.33 11.57 -8.33
N LEU A 250 7.52 12.10 -7.41
CA LEU A 250 6.79 11.30 -6.42
C LEU A 250 5.76 10.36 -7.07
N ASP A 251 5.87 9.07 -6.78
CA ASP A 251 4.92 8.03 -7.20
C ASP A 251 3.98 7.64 -6.06
N GLN A 252 4.46 7.71 -4.81
CA GLN A 252 3.71 7.26 -3.64
C GLN A 252 3.78 8.26 -2.49
N LEU A 253 2.62 8.53 -1.90
CA LEU A 253 2.45 9.36 -0.71
C LEU A 253 1.75 8.53 0.35
N ILE A 254 2.30 8.50 1.57
CA ILE A 254 1.71 7.85 2.73
C ILE A 254 1.50 8.93 3.78
N LEU A 255 0.24 9.22 4.12
CA LEU A 255 -0.11 10.20 5.15
C LEU A 255 -0.41 9.48 6.46
N ARG A 256 0.14 9.98 7.58
CA ARG A 256 0.00 9.40 8.93
C ARG A 256 -0.25 10.50 9.96
N GLY A 257 -0.69 10.15 11.17
CA GLY A 257 -0.82 11.08 12.30
C GLY A 257 -2.29 11.36 12.67
N ASP A 258 -2.50 12.18 13.70
CA ASP A 258 -3.82 12.42 14.31
C ASP A 258 -4.80 13.05 13.30
N GLY A 259 -4.30 13.84 12.35
CA GLY A 259 -5.13 14.36 11.25
C GLY A 259 -5.57 13.30 10.22
N ALA A 260 -5.10 12.05 10.31
CA ALA A 260 -5.42 10.94 9.43
C ALA A 260 -6.25 9.83 10.10
N VAL A 261 -6.47 9.92 11.42
CA VAL A 261 -7.22 8.94 12.21
C VAL A 261 -8.22 9.68 13.08
N ASN A 262 -9.50 9.67 12.71
CA ASN A 262 -10.57 10.03 13.66
C ASN A 262 -10.77 8.85 14.63
N SER A 263 -9.84 8.59 15.56
CA SER A 263 -10.11 7.69 16.68
C SER A 263 -10.39 8.49 17.94
N PHE A 264 -11.64 8.43 18.40
CA PHE A 264 -12.01 8.94 19.71
C PHE A 264 -11.61 7.91 20.76
N ASP A 265 -10.35 7.93 21.18
CA ASP A 265 -9.79 6.92 22.09
C ASP A 265 -10.29 7.02 23.54
N SER A 266 -11.15 8.00 23.90
CA SER A 266 -11.79 8.03 25.22
C SER A 266 -13.06 8.85 25.32
N LEU A 267 -13.94 8.44 26.24
CA LEU A 267 -15.14 9.20 26.65
C LEU A 267 -14.79 10.59 27.22
N ASP A 268 -13.61 10.75 27.80
CA ASP A 268 -13.13 12.03 28.36
C ASP A 268 -12.78 13.04 27.24
N ALA A 269 -12.22 12.59 26.11
CA ALA A 269 -11.96 13.44 24.95
C ALA A 269 -13.26 13.98 24.32
N LEU A 270 -14.30 13.15 24.27
CA LEU A 270 -15.62 13.54 23.76
C LEU A 270 -16.29 14.62 24.64
N VAL A 271 -16.09 14.58 25.96
CA VAL A 271 -16.69 15.53 26.91
C VAL A 271 -15.97 16.87 26.92
N ASP A 272 -14.64 16.88 26.73
CA ASP A 272 -13.87 18.12 26.58
C ASP A 272 -14.18 18.84 25.26
N GLU A 273 -14.39 18.10 24.16
CA GLU A 273 -14.72 18.68 22.86
C GLU A 273 -16.16 19.25 22.80
N LEU A 274 -17.12 18.58 23.43
CA LEU A 274 -18.48 19.10 23.63
C LEU A 274 -18.55 20.35 24.52
N SER A 275 -17.47 20.64 25.26
CA SER A 275 -17.34 21.78 26.16
C SER A 275 -16.49 22.93 25.60
N ALA A 276 -15.81 22.72 24.46
CA ALA A 276 -15.02 23.75 23.78
C ALA A 276 -15.92 24.73 23.00
N GLU A 277 -15.57 26.02 23.00
CA GLU A 277 -16.13 26.96 22.00
C GLU A 277 -15.89 26.37 20.61
N ALA A 278 -16.96 26.27 19.80
CA ALA A 278 -17.03 25.63 18.48
C ALA A 278 -15.65 25.31 17.85
N PRO A 279 -15.35 24.03 17.53
CA PRO A 279 -14.03 23.64 17.06
C PRO A 279 -13.61 24.57 15.91
N THR A 280 -12.48 25.25 16.09
CA THR A 280 -11.84 25.95 14.99
C THR A 280 -11.59 24.89 13.93
N ALA A 281 -12.35 24.95 12.82
CA ALA A 281 -12.28 24.00 11.73
C ALA A 281 -10.82 23.57 11.51
N GLU A 282 -10.55 22.27 11.63
CA GLU A 282 -9.19 21.75 11.48
C GLU A 282 -8.61 22.29 10.16
N PRO A 283 -7.39 22.84 10.18
CA PRO A 283 -6.82 23.43 9.00
C PRO A 283 -6.61 22.34 7.94
N ILE A 284 -7.35 22.41 6.84
CA ILE A 284 -7.17 21.55 5.68
C ILE A 284 -5.70 21.59 5.23
N LEU A 285 -5.06 20.42 5.15
CA LEU A 285 -3.70 20.30 4.62
C LEU A 285 -3.70 20.68 3.14
N GLN A 286 -2.92 21.70 2.79
CA GLN A 286 -2.68 22.07 1.40
C GLN A 286 -1.50 21.29 0.84
N VAL A 287 -1.76 20.34 -0.04
CA VAL A 287 -0.74 19.66 -0.82
C VAL A 287 -0.53 20.41 -2.14
N VAL A 288 0.71 20.61 -2.53
CA VAL A 288 1.07 21.15 -3.85
C VAL A 288 1.78 20.05 -4.61
N ALA A 289 1.01 19.38 -5.47
CA ALA A 289 1.47 18.27 -6.31
C ALA A 289 1.41 18.64 -7.79
N GLU A 290 2.24 17.98 -8.61
CA GLU A 290 2.14 18.13 -10.06
C GLU A 290 0.78 17.64 -10.56
N GLN A 291 0.06 18.49 -11.29
CA GLN A 291 -1.26 18.18 -11.86
C GLN A 291 -2.22 17.61 -10.79
N ASP A 292 -2.21 18.20 -9.60
CA ASP A 292 -3.12 17.88 -8.49
C ASP A 292 -3.05 16.39 -8.09
N GLY A 293 -1.86 15.80 -8.14
CA GLY A 293 -1.61 14.43 -7.69
C GLY A 293 -1.80 13.35 -8.76
N ARG A 294 -1.96 13.72 -10.04
CA ARG A 294 -2.22 12.80 -11.16
C ARG A 294 -1.35 11.54 -11.24
N TRP A 295 -0.12 11.61 -10.75
CA TRP A 295 0.86 10.52 -10.83
C TRP A 295 1.05 9.78 -9.52
N ILE A 296 0.36 10.20 -8.46
CA ILE A 296 0.58 9.77 -7.09
C ILE A 296 -0.44 8.71 -6.72
N THR A 297 0.04 7.64 -6.10
CA THR A 297 -0.77 6.74 -5.28
C THR A 297 -0.73 7.22 -3.83
N VAL A 298 -1.88 7.48 -3.25
CA VAL A 298 -2.02 7.87 -1.85
C VAL A 298 -2.39 6.63 -1.02
N ASN A 299 -1.67 6.43 0.09
CA ASN A 299 -1.98 5.42 1.09
C ASN A 299 -2.36 6.10 2.40
N LEU A 300 -3.50 5.70 2.94
CA LEU A 300 -4.05 6.16 4.21
C LEU A 300 -4.31 4.96 5.14
N THR A 301 -4.42 5.26 6.43
CA THR A 301 -4.80 4.30 7.47
C THR A 301 -6.01 4.85 8.22
N GLY A 302 -7.04 4.04 8.42
CA GLY A 302 -8.25 4.45 9.13
C GLY A 302 -9.18 5.31 8.27
N THR A 303 -8.96 6.62 8.27
CA THR A 303 -9.89 7.62 7.73
C THR A 303 -9.25 8.50 6.63
N VAL A 304 -10.05 9.40 6.04
CA VAL A 304 -9.57 10.41 5.10
C VAL A 304 -9.20 11.69 5.86
N PRO A 305 -7.94 12.15 5.82
CA PRO A 305 -7.57 13.42 6.41
C PRO A 305 -8.16 14.59 5.59
N PRO A 306 -8.49 15.74 6.22
CA PRO A 306 -8.92 16.93 5.50
C PRO A 306 -7.76 17.47 4.64
N VAL A 307 -7.80 17.20 3.33
CA VAL A 307 -6.69 17.50 2.40
C VAL A 307 -7.18 18.10 1.08
N CYS A 308 -6.39 18.99 0.49
CA CYS A 308 -6.63 19.52 -0.87
C CYS A 308 -5.34 19.50 -1.70
N GLY A 309 -5.47 19.63 -3.03
CA GLY A 309 -4.36 19.59 -3.99
C GLY A 309 -3.94 18.17 -4.43
N LEU A 310 -4.80 17.18 -4.17
CA LEU A 310 -4.68 15.78 -4.56
C LEU A 310 -5.91 15.27 -5.33
N GLU A 311 -6.70 16.19 -5.90
CA GLU A 311 -8.01 15.91 -6.48
C GLU A 311 -7.94 14.93 -7.66
N ARG A 312 -6.78 14.87 -8.34
CA ARG A 312 -6.52 14.02 -9.51
C ARG A 312 -5.69 12.79 -9.19
N THR A 313 -5.54 12.44 -7.91
CA THR A 313 -4.79 11.27 -7.44
C THR A 313 -5.00 10.05 -8.33
N HIS A 314 -3.91 9.39 -8.75
CA HIS A 314 -4.03 8.22 -9.61
C HIS A 314 -4.78 7.08 -8.89
N GLY A 315 -4.42 6.85 -7.64
CA GLY A 315 -4.92 5.73 -6.86
C GLY A 315 -4.97 6.00 -5.38
N LEU A 316 -6.00 5.48 -4.72
CA LEU A 316 -6.19 5.61 -3.28
C LEU A 316 -6.32 4.23 -2.64
N ARG A 317 -5.48 3.98 -1.63
CA ARG A 317 -5.58 2.82 -0.76
C ARG A 317 -5.82 3.28 0.67
N ILE A 318 -6.89 2.81 1.28
CA ILE A 318 -7.18 3.03 2.71
C ILE A 318 -7.19 1.66 3.39
N SER A 319 -6.41 1.51 4.46
CA SER A 319 -6.27 0.25 5.20
C SER A 319 -6.63 0.42 6.66
N VAL A 320 -6.97 -0.68 7.34
CA VAL A 320 -7.34 -0.66 8.76
C VAL A 320 -8.52 0.30 8.98
N ILE A 321 -9.49 0.28 8.06
CA ILE A 321 -10.72 1.06 8.21
C ILE A 321 -11.54 0.41 9.33
N GLU A 322 -11.85 1.22 10.34
CA GLU A 322 -12.83 0.88 11.38
C GLU A 322 -14.19 1.50 11.04
N GLU A 323 -14.20 2.78 10.69
CA GLU A 323 -15.36 3.53 10.18
C GLU A 323 -14.86 4.47 9.07
N LEU A 324 -15.63 4.61 7.98
CA LEU A 324 -15.29 5.50 6.88
C LEU A 324 -16.56 6.00 6.17
N GLU A 325 -16.68 7.31 6.04
CA GLU A 325 -17.66 7.97 5.18
C GLU A 325 -17.09 8.10 3.76
N LEU A 326 -17.77 7.52 2.76
CA LEU A 326 -17.32 7.63 1.36
C LEU A 326 -17.47 9.04 0.79
N GLY A 327 -18.29 9.89 1.42
CA GLY A 327 -18.40 11.30 1.14
C GLY A 327 -17.04 12.01 1.19
N ASP A 328 -16.21 11.71 2.19
CA ASP A 328 -14.87 12.28 2.35
C ASP A 328 -13.94 11.89 1.20
N VAL A 329 -14.01 10.63 0.75
CA VAL A 329 -13.25 10.17 -0.43
C VAL A 329 -13.70 10.94 -1.68
N ALA A 330 -15.01 11.09 -1.87
CA ALA A 330 -15.57 11.82 -3.01
C ALA A 330 -15.33 13.34 -2.95
N GLU A 331 -15.09 13.90 -1.77
CA GLU A 331 -14.73 15.30 -1.57
C GLU A 331 -13.25 15.55 -1.86
N HIS A 332 -12.36 14.75 -1.28
CA HIS A 332 -10.91 14.99 -1.31
C HIS A 332 -10.18 14.32 -2.49
N PHE A 333 -10.76 13.26 -3.07
CA PHE A 333 -10.17 12.51 -4.19
C PHE A 333 -11.18 12.23 -5.34
N PRO A 334 -11.86 13.27 -5.87
CA PRO A 334 -12.98 13.11 -6.81
C PRO A 334 -12.61 12.43 -8.14
N ASP A 335 -11.39 12.61 -8.64
CA ASP A 335 -10.96 12.06 -9.95
C ASP A 335 -10.10 10.78 -9.82
N VAL A 336 -10.20 10.07 -8.70
CA VAL A 336 -9.40 8.87 -8.46
C VAL A 336 -9.65 7.78 -9.51
N SER A 337 -8.58 7.19 -10.05
CA SER A 337 -8.71 6.12 -11.08
C SER A 337 -8.92 4.75 -10.46
N TRP A 338 -8.30 4.45 -9.32
CA TRP A 338 -8.56 3.22 -8.59
C TRP A 338 -8.66 3.42 -7.09
N LEU A 339 -9.59 2.70 -6.47
CA LEU A 339 -9.91 2.81 -5.05
C LEU A 339 -9.87 1.42 -4.40
N HIS A 340 -8.99 1.25 -3.42
CA HIS A 340 -8.89 0.03 -2.63
C HIS A 340 -9.14 0.32 -1.15
N LEU A 341 -10.16 -0.32 -0.58
CA LEU A 341 -10.62 -0.13 0.78
C LEU A 341 -10.51 -1.45 1.54
N PHE A 342 -9.74 -1.44 2.63
CA PHE A 342 -9.50 -2.61 3.47
C PHE A 342 -9.85 -2.32 4.91
N GLY A 343 -10.93 -2.93 5.39
CA GLY A 343 -11.31 -2.93 6.81
C GLY A 343 -10.64 -4.06 7.59
N ALA A 344 -10.92 -4.11 8.90
CA ALA A 344 -10.47 -5.22 9.74
C ALA A 344 -11.43 -5.61 10.89
N PRO A 345 -12.68 -6.03 10.66
CA PRO A 345 -13.61 -5.50 9.67
C PRO A 345 -14.03 -4.08 10.06
N GLY A 346 -14.40 -3.29 9.07
CA GLY A 346 -14.85 -1.91 9.28
C GLY A 346 -16.28 -1.66 8.81
N LEU A 347 -16.80 -0.50 9.19
CA LEU A 347 -18.03 0.09 8.69
C LEU A 347 -17.73 1.08 7.57
N LEU A 348 -18.63 1.11 6.61
CA LEU A 348 -18.54 1.92 5.42
C LEU A 348 -19.91 2.55 5.18
N ASP A 349 -19.97 3.87 5.34
CA ASP A 349 -21.17 4.66 5.16
C ASP A 349 -21.14 5.43 3.84
N GLU A 350 -22.31 5.85 3.38
CA GLU A 350 -22.49 6.64 2.15
C GLU A 350 -21.91 5.96 0.88
N LEU A 351 -22.04 4.64 0.77
CA LEU A 351 -21.49 3.89 -0.37
C LEU A 351 -22.00 4.39 -1.74
N ASP A 352 -23.18 5.01 -1.78
CA ASP A 352 -23.75 5.58 -2.99
C ASP A 352 -22.93 6.77 -3.52
N GLU A 353 -22.10 7.41 -2.70
CA GLU A 353 -21.20 8.50 -3.10
C GLU A 353 -20.12 8.05 -4.09
N LEU A 354 -19.90 6.74 -4.27
CA LEU A 354 -19.09 6.19 -5.36
C LEU A 354 -19.52 6.73 -6.74
N ARG A 355 -20.80 7.09 -6.94
CA ARG A 355 -21.30 7.72 -8.19
C ARG A 355 -20.66 9.08 -8.50
N ARG A 356 -20.03 9.73 -7.51
CA ARG A 356 -19.28 10.98 -7.67
C ARG A 356 -17.83 10.77 -8.12
N LEU A 357 -17.42 9.53 -8.37
CA LEU A 357 -16.08 9.18 -8.85
C LEU A 357 -16.14 8.76 -10.34
N PRO A 358 -16.31 9.72 -11.29
CA PRO A 358 -16.60 9.41 -12.70
C PRO A 358 -15.44 8.70 -13.42
N HIS A 359 -14.22 8.81 -12.89
CA HIS A 359 -13.00 8.25 -13.46
C HIS A 359 -12.58 6.91 -12.83
N LEU A 360 -13.36 6.38 -11.88
CA LEU A 360 -13.04 5.13 -11.20
C LEU A 360 -13.10 3.93 -12.16
N THR A 361 -11.94 3.33 -12.44
CA THR A 361 -11.78 2.15 -13.30
C THR A 361 -11.65 0.85 -12.50
N THR A 362 -11.14 0.93 -11.27
CA THR A 362 -10.91 -0.24 -10.41
C THR A 362 -11.40 0.03 -8.99
N LEU A 363 -12.24 -0.85 -8.48
CA LEU A 363 -12.72 -0.82 -7.09
C LEU A 363 -12.44 -2.15 -6.41
N TRP A 364 -11.76 -2.11 -5.26
CA TRP A 364 -11.61 -3.25 -4.37
C TRP A 364 -12.10 -2.90 -2.97
N ILE A 365 -13.10 -3.64 -2.49
CA ILE A 365 -13.60 -3.55 -1.11
C ILE A 365 -13.34 -4.90 -0.41
N CYS A 366 -12.69 -4.86 0.75
CA CYS A 366 -12.36 -6.04 1.56
C CYS A 366 -12.70 -5.82 3.03
N ASP A 367 -13.44 -6.77 3.64
CA ASP A 367 -13.78 -6.76 5.07
C ASP A 367 -14.47 -5.46 5.54
N LEU A 368 -15.41 -4.97 4.73
CA LEU A 368 -16.18 -3.74 5.00
C LEU A 368 -17.68 -4.00 4.93
N PHE A 369 -18.41 -3.44 5.89
CA PHE A 369 -19.85 -3.66 6.14
C PHE A 369 -20.55 -2.31 6.38
N GLY A 370 -21.83 -2.30 6.77
CA GLY A 370 -22.59 -1.06 7.07
C GLY A 370 -23.57 -0.62 5.98
N TYR A 371 -23.50 -1.22 4.79
CA TYR A 371 -24.31 -0.83 3.63
C TYR A 371 -25.19 -1.97 3.09
N ASP A 372 -26.26 -1.59 2.41
CA ASP A 372 -27.27 -2.46 1.82
C ASP A 372 -27.16 -2.52 0.28
N PRO A 373 -27.86 -3.49 -0.38
CA PRO A 373 -27.80 -3.62 -1.83
C PRO A 373 -28.27 -2.39 -2.62
N SER A 374 -29.09 -1.52 -2.02
CA SER A 374 -29.57 -0.28 -2.63
C SER A 374 -28.49 0.78 -2.75
N ASP A 375 -27.48 0.71 -1.89
CA ASP A 375 -26.48 1.77 -1.73
C ASP A 375 -25.33 1.57 -2.72
N PHE A 376 -25.20 0.35 -3.26
CA PHE A 376 -24.18 0.04 -4.27
C PHE A 376 -24.60 0.58 -5.64
N PRO A 377 -23.84 1.52 -6.25
CA PRO A 377 -24.24 2.12 -7.53
C PRO A 377 -24.31 1.11 -8.67
N GLY A 378 -25.19 1.36 -9.64
CA GLY A 378 -25.32 0.53 -10.82
C GLY A 378 -24.20 0.76 -11.85
N PRO A 379 -24.09 -0.11 -12.87
CA PRO A 379 -23.11 0.04 -13.94
C PRO A 379 -23.24 1.36 -14.74
N ASP A 380 -24.42 1.96 -14.82
CA ASP A 380 -24.61 3.22 -15.53
C ASP A 380 -24.12 4.44 -14.71
N GLU A 381 -24.06 4.28 -13.38
CA GLU A 381 -23.54 5.29 -12.44
C GLU A 381 -22.01 5.20 -12.29
N LEU A 382 -21.43 4.05 -12.64
CA LEU A 382 -19.98 3.81 -12.69
C LEU A 382 -19.54 3.45 -14.13
N PRO A 383 -19.60 4.42 -15.07
CA PRO A 383 -19.41 4.14 -16.50
C PRO A 383 -17.98 3.69 -16.84
N SER A 384 -16.97 4.19 -16.11
CA SER A 384 -15.55 3.92 -16.34
C SER A 384 -15.05 2.62 -15.70
N LEU A 385 -15.86 1.99 -14.83
CA LEU A 385 -15.45 0.81 -14.09
C LEU A 385 -15.14 -0.36 -15.03
N THR A 386 -13.98 -0.97 -14.82
CA THR A 386 -13.49 -2.15 -15.56
C THR A 386 -13.11 -3.31 -14.65
N SER A 387 -12.78 -3.06 -13.38
CA SER A 387 -12.48 -4.10 -12.40
C SER A 387 -13.25 -3.87 -11.10
N LEU A 388 -13.93 -4.91 -10.61
CA LEU A 388 -14.69 -4.87 -9.37
C LEU A 388 -14.39 -6.12 -8.54
N ASP A 389 -13.62 -5.94 -7.48
CA ASP A 389 -13.22 -6.99 -6.55
C ASP A 389 -13.86 -6.77 -5.18
N LEU A 390 -14.71 -7.71 -4.77
CA LEU A 390 -15.40 -7.67 -3.49
C LEU A 390 -15.05 -8.93 -2.70
N ASP A 391 -14.46 -8.75 -1.52
CA ASP A 391 -14.08 -9.86 -0.64
C ASP A 391 -14.62 -9.62 0.78
N SER A 392 -15.24 -10.63 1.38
CA SER A 392 -15.75 -10.53 2.75
C SER A 392 -16.71 -9.34 2.95
N ILE A 393 -17.75 -9.26 2.11
CA ILE A 393 -18.80 -8.21 2.13
C ILE A 393 -20.18 -8.77 2.56
N PRO A 394 -21.19 -7.94 2.85
CA PRO A 394 -22.54 -8.42 3.17
C PRO A 394 -23.13 -9.34 2.07
N ALA A 395 -23.76 -10.43 2.48
CA ALA A 395 -24.28 -11.45 1.57
C ALA A 395 -25.42 -10.93 0.67
N ALA A 396 -26.25 -10.04 1.19
CA ALA A 396 -27.30 -9.40 0.41
C ALA A 396 -26.70 -8.55 -0.72
N VAL A 397 -25.68 -7.74 -0.42
CA VAL A 397 -24.96 -6.90 -1.40
C VAL A 397 -24.29 -7.77 -2.45
N ALA A 398 -23.59 -8.84 -2.04
CA ALA A 398 -22.97 -9.79 -2.96
C ALA A 398 -23.98 -10.37 -3.98
N ILE A 399 -25.23 -10.62 -3.58
CA ILE A 399 -26.30 -11.07 -4.47
C ILE A 399 -26.72 -9.94 -5.42
N GLY A 400 -26.95 -8.73 -4.91
CA GLY A 400 -27.34 -7.56 -5.68
C GLY A 400 -26.33 -7.19 -6.76
N VAL A 401 -25.05 -7.04 -6.37
CA VAL A 401 -23.95 -6.71 -7.29
C VAL A 401 -23.79 -7.78 -8.36
N ARG A 402 -23.84 -9.08 -8.00
CA ARG A 402 -23.78 -10.16 -8.99
C ARG A 402 -24.93 -10.09 -9.99
N ALA A 403 -26.13 -9.68 -9.58
CA ALA A 403 -27.26 -9.54 -10.48
C ALA A 403 -27.08 -8.38 -11.47
N GLN A 404 -26.55 -7.25 -11.00
CA GLN A 404 -26.32 -6.04 -11.78
C GLN A 404 -25.12 -6.17 -12.74
N TYR A 405 -23.97 -6.63 -12.24
CA TYR A 405 -22.68 -6.55 -12.96
C TYR A 405 -22.33 -7.79 -13.78
N ARG A 406 -22.90 -8.98 -13.50
CA ARG A 406 -22.54 -10.22 -14.22
C ARG A 406 -22.73 -10.13 -15.75
N LYS A 407 -23.67 -9.32 -16.21
CA LYS A 407 -23.98 -9.15 -17.64
C LYS A 407 -23.30 -7.93 -18.27
N VAL A 408 -22.41 -7.26 -17.54
CA VAL A 408 -21.71 -6.07 -17.99
C VAL A 408 -20.34 -6.50 -18.54
N PRO A 409 -20.16 -6.61 -19.87
CA PRO A 409 -18.97 -7.26 -20.43
C PRO A 409 -17.66 -6.50 -20.18
N ARG A 410 -17.76 -5.19 -19.90
CA ARG A 410 -16.59 -4.35 -19.63
C ARG A 410 -16.01 -4.50 -18.22
N VAL A 411 -16.74 -5.12 -17.29
CA VAL A 411 -16.33 -5.24 -15.87
C VAL A 411 -15.89 -6.67 -15.58
N ALA A 412 -14.63 -6.83 -15.19
CA ALA A 412 -14.14 -8.03 -14.53
C ALA A 412 -14.64 -8.05 -13.09
N LEU A 413 -15.60 -8.93 -12.80
CA LEU A 413 -16.24 -9.05 -11.49
C LEU A 413 -15.69 -10.26 -10.72
N THR A 414 -15.14 -10.01 -9.54
CA THR A 414 -14.83 -11.06 -8.56
C THR A 414 -15.54 -10.81 -7.24
N VAL A 415 -16.27 -11.80 -6.74
CA VAL A 415 -16.96 -11.72 -5.44
C VAL A 415 -16.68 -12.96 -4.62
N ARG A 416 -15.99 -12.80 -3.49
CA ARG A 416 -15.52 -13.85 -2.59
C ARG A 416 -16.06 -13.63 -1.16
N LYS A 417 -16.10 -14.71 -0.38
CA LYS A 417 -16.43 -14.72 1.07
C LYS A 417 -17.66 -13.90 1.51
N ALA A 418 -18.77 -13.94 0.78
CA ALA A 418 -20.01 -13.25 1.18
C ALA A 418 -20.47 -13.65 2.61
N ARG A 419 -20.69 -12.67 3.51
CA ARG A 419 -20.95 -12.87 4.94
C ARG A 419 -22.40 -12.55 5.31
N LYS A 420 -23.01 -13.38 6.15
CA LYS A 420 -24.35 -13.09 6.69
C LYS A 420 -24.26 -12.15 7.90
N PRO A 421 -25.34 -11.43 8.26
CA PRO A 421 -25.35 -10.57 9.43
C PRO A 421 -24.92 -11.27 10.72
N GLU A 422 -25.28 -12.55 10.90
CA GLU A 422 -24.87 -13.32 12.08
C GLU A 422 -23.35 -13.54 12.14
N TRP A 423 -22.69 -13.65 10.97
CA TRP A 423 -21.23 -13.74 10.92
C TRP A 423 -20.58 -12.43 11.39
N LEU A 424 -21.09 -11.28 10.94
CA LEU A 424 -20.53 -9.98 11.33
C LEU A 424 -20.65 -9.76 12.84
N ALA A 425 -21.83 -9.99 13.40
CA ALA A 425 -22.08 -9.87 14.84
C ALA A 425 -21.16 -10.77 15.70
N GLU A 426 -20.72 -11.90 15.15
CA GLU A 426 -19.82 -12.84 15.83
C GLU A 426 -18.32 -12.59 15.55
N ASN A 427 -17.96 -11.75 14.58
CA ASN A 427 -16.56 -11.59 14.13
C ASN A 427 -16.03 -10.16 14.17
N LEU A 428 -16.88 -9.14 14.37
CA LEU A 428 -16.46 -7.73 14.45
C LEU A 428 -15.36 -7.53 15.50
N GLU A 429 -15.60 -8.02 16.72
CA GLU A 429 -14.68 -7.89 17.86
C GLU A 429 -13.79 -9.13 18.06
N ASN A 430 -13.72 -10.05 17.10
CA ASN A 430 -12.98 -11.30 17.29
C ASN A 430 -11.55 -11.18 16.78
N PRO A 431 -10.51 -11.20 17.64
CA PRO A 431 -9.12 -11.11 17.21
C PRO A 431 -8.67 -12.27 16.32
N LEU A 432 -9.35 -13.42 16.38
CA LEU A 432 -9.02 -14.62 15.58
C LEU A 432 -9.75 -14.68 14.22
N ARG A 433 -10.51 -13.66 13.85
CA ARG A 433 -11.37 -13.65 12.65
C ARG A 433 -10.62 -13.95 11.35
N HIS A 434 -9.39 -13.47 11.21
CA HIS A 434 -8.57 -13.60 10.00
C HIS A 434 -7.95 -15.00 9.82
N TRP A 435 -8.11 -15.90 10.80
CA TRP A 435 -7.75 -17.31 10.61
C TRP A 435 -8.63 -17.99 9.55
N ASP A 436 -9.79 -17.42 9.21
CA ASP A 436 -10.71 -17.97 8.19
C ASP A 436 -10.13 -17.86 6.77
N GLY A 437 -9.52 -18.96 6.33
CA GLY A 437 -8.88 -19.07 5.02
C GLY A 437 -7.43 -18.60 4.98
N ARG A 438 -6.76 -18.46 6.14
CA ARG A 438 -5.31 -18.25 6.23
C ARG A 438 -4.56 -19.53 5.84
N ASP A 439 -3.55 -19.39 5.01
CA ASP A 439 -2.66 -20.50 4.66
C ASP A 439 -1.95 -21.03 5.92
N GLY A 440 -1.92 -22.36 6.08
CA GLY A 440 -1.36 -23.01 7.26
C GLY A 440 -2.35 -23.25 8.41
N ILE A 441 -3.51 -22.57 8.43
CA ILE A 441 -4.56 -22.82 9.42
C ILE A 441 -5.71 -23.61 8.78
N PRO A 442 -5.96 -24.88 9.17
CA PRO A 442 -7.08 -25.63 8.65
C PRO A 442 -8.41 -24.93 8.97
N GLY A 443 -9.34 -24.84 8.02
CA GLY A 443 -10.64 -24.17 8.25
C GLY A 443 -11.45 -24.74 9.42
N ALA A 444 -11.25 -26.02 9.77
CA ALA A 444 -11.86 -26.63 10.96
C ALA A 444 -11.26 -26.10 12.28
N VAL A 445 -9.97 -25.75 12.29
CA VAL A 445 -9.27 -25.12 13.42
C VAL A 445 -9.78 -23.71 13.60
N SER A 446 -9.73 -22.88 12.55
CA SER A 446 -10.26 -21.51 12.55
C SER A 446 -11.70 -21.47 13.07
N LYS A 447 -12.59 -22.33 12.54
CA LYS A 447 -13.98 -22.39 12.99
C LYS A 447 -14.13 -22.73 14.47
N LYS A 448 -13.34 -23.67 14.99
CA LYS A 448 -13.41 -24.09 16.41
C LYS A 448 -12.84 -23.02 17.34
N ALA A 449 -11.69 -22.45 17.01
CA ALA A 449 -11.08 -21.36 17.77
C ALA A 449 -12.03 -20.16 17.88
N ARG A 450 -12.62 -19.75 16.75
CA ARG A 450 -13.68 -18.73 16.74
C ARG A 450 -14.85 -19.09 17.64
N THR A 451 -15.36 -20.32 17.55
CA THR A 451 -16.53 -20.72 18.35
C THR A 451 -16.22 -20.65 19.84
N ALA A 452 -15.01 -21.03 20.25
CA ALA A 452 -14.56 -20.93 21.63
C ALA A 452 -14.45 -19.47 22.08
N PHE A 453 -13.82 -18.61 21.28
CA PHE A 453 -13.73 -17.18 21.59
C PHE A 453 -15.12 -16.54 21.73
N VAL A 454 -16.03 -16.76 20.78
CA VAL A 454 -17.39 -16.20 20.83
C VAL A 454 -18.18 -16.72 22.06
N ALA A 455 -17.98 -17.97 22.45
CA ALA A 455 -18.58 -18.52 23.66
C ALA A 455 -18.03 -17.84 24.92
N ALA A 456 -16.70 -17.67 25.00
CA ALA A 456 -16.05 -16.97 26.10
C ALA A 456 -16.51 -15.51 26.19
N LEU A 457 -16.55 -14.78 25.07
CA LEU A 457 -16.99 -13.38 25.02
C LEU A 457 -18.44 -13.23 25.50
N ARG A 458 -19.34 -14.15 25.11
CA ARG A 458 -20.72 -14.17 25.61
C ARG A 458 -20.76 -14.37 27.13
N GLN A 459 -19.95 -15.28 27.67
CA GLN A 459 -19.87 -15.52 29.11
C GLN A 459 -19.35 -14.30 29.88
N VAL A 460 -18.34 -13.61 29.34
CA VAL A 460 -17.81 -12.35 29.91
C VAL A 460 -18.90 -11.25 29.91
N ARG A 461 -19.62 -11.08 28.79
CA ARG A 461 -20.71 -10.11 28.67
C ARG A 461 -21.87 -10.42 29.61
N ASP A 462 -22.27 -11.68 29.74
CA ASP A 462 -23.35 -12.09 30.66
C ASP A 462 -22.97 -11.89 32.13
N ALA A 463 -21.67 -11.95 32.45
CA ALA A 463 -21.14 -11.66 33.79
C ALA A 463 -21.00 -10.15 34.07
N SER A 464 -21.09 -9.29 33.04
CA SER A 464 -20.92 -7.85 33.15
C SER A 464 -22.14 -7.22 33.86
N GLY A 465 -21.90 -6.45 34.93
CA GLY A 465 -22.95 -5.90 35.81
C GLY A 465 -23.22 -6.68 37.10
N GLY A 466 -22.47 -7.76 37.36
CA GLY A 466 -22.41 -8.43 38.66
C GLY A 466 -21.52 -7.70 39.67
N ALA A 467 -21.64 -8.05 40.96
CA ALA A 467 -20.68 -7.59 41.96
C ALA A 467 -19.31 -8.27 41.75
N GLU A 468 -18.20 -7.59 42.05
CA GLU A 468 -16.95 -8.29 42.38
C GLU A 468 -17.12 -9.02 43.72
N PRO A 469 -16.62 -10.26 43.93
CA PRO A 469 -15.74 -11.12 43.11
C PRO A 469 -16.35 -12.09 42.05
N PRO A 470 -17.68 -12.36 41.98
CA PRO A 470 -18.25 -13.25 40.95
C PRO A 470 -17.89 -12.93 39.49
N HIS A 471 -17.68 -11.64 39.17
CA HIS A 471 -17.30 -11.22 37.82
C HIS A 471 -15.92 -11.76 37.43
N THR A 472 -14.90 -11.56 38.26
CA THR A 472 -13.52 -12.01 38.00
C THR A 472 -13.43 -13.52 37.81
N GLU A 473 -14.17 -14.30 38.61
CA GLU A 473 -14.20 -15.77 38.51
C GLU A 473 -14.85 -16.24 37.20
N ALA A 474 -15.92 -15.58 36.76
CA ALA A 474 -16.59 -15.88 35.50
C ALA A 474 -15.70 -15.59 34.28
N VAL A 475 -15.01 -14.44 34.27
CA VAL A 475 -14.07 -14.08 33.19
C VAL A 475 -12.89 -15.04 33.17
N THR A 476 -12.29 -15.33 34.33
CA THR A 476 -11.19 -16.30 34.45
C THR A 476 -11.58 -17.67 33.90
N THR A 477 -12.79 -18.13 34.22
CA THR A 477 -13.31 -19.41 33.71
C THR A 477 -13.45 -19.40 32.19
N ALA A 478 -14.02 -18.33 31.63
CA ALA A 478 -14.19 -18.18 30.18
C ALA A 478 -12.84 -18.21 29.43
N VAL A 479 -11.82 -17.54 29.98
CA VAL A 479 -10.46 -17.54 29.42
C VAL A 479 -9.82 -18.93 29.47
N ILE A 480 -9.95 -19.65 30.60
CA ILE A 480 -9.41 -21.01 30.74
C ILE A 480 -10.05 -21.95 29.70
N GLU A 481 -11.38 -21.92 29.56
CA GLU A 481 -12.08 -22.78 28.59
C GLU A 481 -11.69 -22.48 27.13
N PHE A 482 -11.46 -21.20 26.83
CA PHE A 482 -10.96 -20.76 25.54
C PHE A 482 -9.53 -21.28 25.29
N LEU A 483 -8.60 -21.06 26.22
CA LEU A 483 -7.21 -21.50 26.12
C LEU A 483 -7.08 -23.02 26.03
N ASP A 484 -7.88 -23.78 26.79
CA ASP A 484 -7.93 -25.25 26.70
C ASP A 484 -8.33 -25.73 25.31
N THR A 485 -9.25 -25.00 24.66
CA THR A 485 -9.64 -25.30 23.29
C THR A 485 -8.49 -25.02 22.32
N ILE A 486 -7.79 -23.90 22.48
CA ILE A 486 -6.63 -23.53 21.66
C ILE A 486 -5.49 -24.55 21.81
N ALA A 487 -5.08 -24.87 23.04
CA ALA A 487 -4.05 -25.87 23.32
C ALA A 487 -4.41 -27.24 22.72
N THR A 488 -5.68 -27.66 22.83
CA THR A 488 -6.17 -28.91 22.21
C THR A 488 -6.08 -28.88 20.69
N LEU A 489 -6.39 -27.75 20.06
CA LEU A 489 -6.24 -27.59 18.62
C LEU A 489 -4.76 -27.62 18.23
N ASN A 490 -3.88 -26.98 18.99
CA ASN A 490 -2.46 -26.90 18.68
C ASN A 490 -1.73 -28.23 18.85
N ARG A 491 -1.97 -28.98 19.94
CA ARG A 491 -1.46 -30.36 20.09
C ARG A 491 -1.80 -31.27 18.91
N LYS A 492 -2.94 -31.03 18.26
CA LYS A 492 -3.39 -31.82 17.10
C LYS A 492 -2.87 -31.31 15.76
N HIS A 493 -2.80 -30.00 15.58
CA HIS A 493 -2.59 -29.39 14.27
C HIS A 493 -1.26 -28.64 14.13
N GLN A 494 -0.57 -28.38 15.25
CA GLN A 494 0.74 -27.73 15.34
C GLN A 494 0.79 -26.46 14.48
N PHE A 495 -0.12 -25.54 14.79
CA PHE A 495 -0.41 -24.37 13.96
C PHE A 495 -0.08 -23.04 14.67
N LEU A 496 0.17 -23.06 15.99
CA LEU A 496 0.57 -21.88 16.75
C LEU A 496 2.06 -21.63 16.56
N TYR A 497 2.40 -20.70 15.67
CA TYR A 497 3.74 -20.11 15.59
C TYR A 497 3.73 -18.75 16.28
N THR A 498 4.77 -17.94 16.07
CA THR A 498 4.90 -16.63 16.74
C THR A 498 3.67 -15.75 16.52
N LEU A 499 3.20 -15.63 15.27
CA LEU A 499 2.08 -14.74 14.93
C LEU A 499 0.76 -15.22 15.52
N GLU A 500 0.44 -16.51 15.40
CA GLU A 500 -0.81 -17.05 15.94
C GLU A 500 -0.84 -17.04 17.47
N ARG A 501 0.33 -17.10 18.13
CA ARG A 501 0.43 -16.94 19.59
C ARG A 501 0.07 -15.52 20.01
N ASP A 502 0.62 -14.51 19.34
CA ASP A 502 0.30 -13.10 19.60
C ASP A 502 -1.21 -12.85 19.41
N GLU A 503 -1.81 -13.42 18.37
CA GLU A 503 -3.25 -13.26 18.09
C GLU A 503 -4.16 -13.97 19.13
N VAL A 504 -3.67 -15.05 19.75
CA VAL A 504 -4.37 -15.67 20.89
C VAL A 504 -4.23 -14.81 22.14
N ILE A 505 -3.08 -14.15 22.33
CA ILE A 505 -2.89 -13.18 23.41
C ILE A 505 -3.84 -12.00 23.22
N ASP A 506 -3.94 -11.43 22.02
CA ASP A 506 -4.91 -10.37 21.70
C ASP A 506 -6.35 -10.81 22.02
N ALA A 507 -6.69 -12.08 21.74
CA ALA A 507 -7.98 -12.65 22.10
C ALA A 507 -8.19 -12.75 23.61
N VAL A 508 -7.17 -13.10 24.39
CA VAL A 508 -7.26 -13.11 25.85
C VAL A 508 -7.36 -11.70 26.41
N ASP A 509 -6.59 -10.75 25.89
CA ASP A 509 -6.63 -9.34 26.29
C ASP A 509 -8.03 -8.76 26.06
N ALA A 510 -8.64 -9.04 24.90
CA ALA A 510 -10.02 -8.64 24.61
C ALA A 510 -11.06 -9.25 25.58
N LEU A 511 -10.84 -10.49 26.04
CA LEU A 511 -11.74 -11.12 27.03
C LEU A 511 -11.54 -10.59 28.46
N THR A 512 -10.38 -10.00 28.74
CA THR A 512 -9.95 -9.62 30.09
C THR A 512 -9.85 -8.11 30.30
N GLU A 513 -10.26 -7.32 29.32
CA GLU A 513 -10.27 -5.85 29.34
C GLU A 513 -10.97 -5.27 30.60
N SER A 514 -12.02 -5.93 31.09
CA SER A 514 -12.78 -5.49 32.27
C SER A 514 -12.14 -5.84 33.62
N LEU A 515 -11.05 -6.61 33.64
CA LEU A 515 -10.41 -7.07 34.87
C LEU A 515 -9.35 -6.09 35.40
N SER A 516 -9.06 -6.16 36.70
CA SER A 516 -7.96 -5.39 37.27
C SER A 516 -6.58 -5.88 36.79
N PRO A 517 -5.55 -5.01 36.75
CA PRO A 517 -4.19 -5.42 36.38
C PRO A 517 -3.59 -6.53 37.26
N GLU A 518 -4.07 -6.70 38.49
CA GLU A 518 -3.65 -7.82 39.34
C GLU A 518 -4.31 -9.14 38.92
N ALA A 519 -5.59 -9.10 38.54
CA ALA A 519 -6.31 -10.28 38.07
C ALA A 519 -5.76 -10.76 36.71
N ASN A 520 -5.42 -9.85 35.80
CA ASN A 520 -4.82 -10.20 34.51
C ASN A 520 -3.45 -10.87 34.66
N ARG A 521 -2.59 -10.35 35.55
CA ARG A 521 -1.30 -10.97 35.87
C ARG A 521 -1.42 -12.39 36.40
N ALA A 522 -2.54 -12.75 37.04
CA ALA A 522 -2.75 -14.11 37.52
C ALA A 522 -3.02 -15.13 36.40
N LEU A 523 -3.37 -14.66 35.19
CA LEU A 523 -3.64 -15.49 34.02
C LEU A 523 -2.39 -15.79 33.18
N GLU A 524 -1.32 -14.99 33.30
CA GLU A 524 -0.07 -15.13 32.51
C GLU A 524 0.47 -16.59 32.48
N PRO A 525 0.57 -17.32 33.61
CA PRO A 525 1.10 -18.68 33.59
C PRO A 525 0.21 -19.66 32.79
N LEU A 526 -1.11 -19.44 32.77
CA LEU A 526 -2.07 -20.27 32.04
C LEU A 526 -1.98 -20.01 30.53
N ILE A 527 -1.73 -18.76 30.15
CA ILE A 527 -1.50 -18.36 28.75
C ILE A 527 -0.21 -19.02 28.25
N GLU A 528 0.89 -18.92 29.01
CA GLU A 528 2.16 -19.57 28.64
C GLU A 528 2.00 -21.09 28.46
N GLU A 529 1.35 -21.76 29.42
CA GLU A 529 1.09 -23.21 29.35
C GLU A 529 0.26 -23.61 28.13
N ALA A 530 -0.81 -22.86 27.81
CA ALA A 530 -1.68 -23.18 26.70
C ALA A 530 -1.04 -22.95 25.31
N LEU A 531 -0.07 -22.04 25.23
CA LEU A 531 0.60 -21.71 23.98
C LEU A 531 1.82 -22.62 23.68
N ASP A 532 2.43 -23.23 24.71
CA ASP A 532 3.62 -24.08 24.60
C ASP A 532 3.32 -25.55 24.23
N ASP A 533 2.04 -25.93 24.22
CA ASP A 533 1.49 -27.28 23.93
C ASP A 533 1.09 -27.49 22.46
#